data_AF-A0A2G6HF02-F1
#
_entry.id   AF-A0A2G6HF02-F1
#
_cell.length_a   1.000
_cell.length_b   1.000
_cell.length_c   1.000
_cell.angle_alpha   90.00
_cell.angle_beta   90.00
_cell.angle_gamma   90.00
#
_symmetry.space_group_name_H-M   'P 1'
#
loop_
_entity.id
_entity.type
_entity.pdbx_description
1 polymer ?
#
loop_
_entity_poly.entity_id
_entity_poly.type
_entity_poly.pdbx_seq_one_letter_code
_entity_poly.pdbx_strand_id
1 'polypeptide(L)'
;MDDPTAPKVGVGPHPEPWPTAEKYDPELLRDGDRRNVGDEYRYWTMAAIRADLATRKAGLHIAIQNWEHDFNIGSMVRTANAFNVDGVHILGRKRWNRRGAMVTDRYLEVHHHEQVSEFFDWLAARKITPIGVDNLPGSIRLETAELPKDCCLIFGSEGP
;
A
#
# COMPACT_ATOMS: atom_id res chain seq x y z
N MET A 1 16.63 -13.43 20.16
CA MET A 1 17.38 -14.58 19.63
C MET A 1 17.23 -14.45 18.12
N ASP A 2 18.30 -14.03 17.44
CA ASP A 2 18.27 -13.77 16.00
C ASP A 2 18.21 -15.10 15.26
N ASP A 3 17.20 -15.28 14.43
CA ASP A 3 17.05 -16.43 13.56
C ASP A 3 18.15 -16.39 12.48
N PRO A 4 19.11 -17.34 12.45
CA PRO A 4 20.22 -17.34 11.49
C PRO A 4 19.77 -17.60 10.04
N THR A 5 18.51 -17.97 9.82
CA THR A 5 17.93 -18.18 8.48
C THR A 5 17.16 -16.97 7.95
N ALA A 6 16.88 -15.98 8.81
CA ALA A 6 16.28 -14.73 8.36
C ALA A 6 17.30 -13.95 7.50
N PRO A 7 17.00 -13.61 6.23
CA PRO A 7 17.92 -12.82 5.43
C PRO A 7 18.21 -11.49 6.13
N LYS A 8 19.49 -11.14 6.27
CA LYS A 8 19.90 -9.83 6.79
C LYS A 8 19.43 -8.78 5.81
N VAL A 9 18.36 -8.07 6.17
CA VAL A 9 17.81 -7.00 5.35
C VAL A 9 18.72 -5.78 5.42
N GLY A 10 19.05 -5.26 4.24
CA GLY A 10 19.76 -4.00 4.08
C GLY A 10 21.27 -4.11 3.90
N VAL A 11 21.89 -2.95 3.73
CA VAL A 11 23.28 -2.78 3.28
C VAL A 11 24.06 -1.94 4.29
N GLY A 12 25.39 -2.06 4.25
CA GLY A 12 26.28 -1.21 5.05
C GLY A 12 26.38 0.21 4.49
N PRO A 13 27.29 1.05 5.04
CA PRO A 13 27.59 2.37 4.50
C PRO A 13 27.96 2.35 3.02
N HIS A 14 27.59 3.40 2.30
CA HIS A 14 28.00 3.57 0.91
C HIS A 14 29.48 4.04 0.85
N PRO A 15 30.32 3.46 -0.02
CA PRO A 15 31.70 3.91 -0.18
C PRO A 15 31.77 5.35 -0.71
N GLU A 16 32.81 6.07 -0.34
CA GLU A 16 33.09 7.40 -0.91
C GLU A 16 33.68 7.29 -2.33
N PRO A 17 33.46 8.28 -3.21
CA PRO A 17 32.66 9.49 -3.00
C PRO A 17 31.16 9.21 -3.01
N TRP A 18 30.42 9.90 -2.14
CA TRP A 18 28.96 9.76 -2.09
C TRP A 18 28.26 10.43 -3.27
N PRO A 19 27.12 9.88 -3.72
CA PRO A 19 26.27 10.57 -4.67
C PRO A 19 25.66 11.84 -4.06
N THR A 20 25.50 12.87 -4.88
CA THR A 20 25.07 14.22 -4.43
C THR A 20 23.64 14.58 -4.83
N ALA A 21 22.93 13.71 -5.55
CA ALA A 21 21.56 13.99 -5.96
C ALA A 21 20.62 14.06 -4.74
N GLU A 22 19.65 14.97 -4.76
CA GLU A 22 18.70 15.24 -3.65
C GLU A 22 17.92 13.99 -3.18
N LYS A 23 17.75 13.01 -4.07
CA LYS A 23 17.07 11.76 -3.73
C LYS A 23 17.81 10.93 -2.68
N TYR A 24 19.12 11.12 -2.49
CA TYR A 24 19.91 10.35 -1.53
C TYR A 24 19.89 10.96 -0.13
N ASP A 25 19.74 10.10 0.87
CA ASP A 25 19.74 10.45 2.28
C ASP A 25 21.17 10.33 2.85
N PRO A 26 21.80 11.44 3.30
CA PRO A 26 23.16 11.43 3.81
C PRO A 26 23.35 10.53 5.04
N GLU A 27 22.33 10.37 5.90
CA GLU A 27 22.43 9.51 7.08
C GLU A 27 22.49 8.04 6.67
N LEU A 28 21.67 7.65 5.69
CA LEU A 28 21.68 6.27 5.17
C LEU A 28 22.97 5.97 4.42
N LEU A 29 23.53 6.92 3.68
CA LEU A 29 24.83 6.77 3.03
C LEU A 29 25.94 6.54 4.06
N ARG A 30 25.92 7.29 5.16
CA ARG A 30 26.92 7.21 6.24
C ARG A 30 26.84 5.93 7.06
N ASP A 31 25.63 5.57 7.49
CA ASP A 31 25.43 4.56 8.53
C ASP A 31 24.95 3.21 7.95
N GLY A 32 24.57 3.21 6.67
CA GLY A 32 24.00 2.07 5.96
C GLY A 32 22.46 2.05 6.00
N ASP A 33 21.87 1.38 5.02
CA ASP A 33 20.42 1.32 4.85
C ASP A 33 19.86 -0.05 5.25
N ARG A 34 19.27 -0.13 6.45
CA ARG A 34 18.64 -1.35 7.01
C ARG A 34 17.16 -1.51 6.67
N ARG A 35 16.58 -0.62 5.86
CA ARG A 35 15.13 -0.66 5.54
C ARG A 35 14.82 -1.86 4.65
N ASN A 36 13.58 -2.33 4.66
CA ASN A 36 13.13 -3.36 3.72
C ASN A 36 12.58 -2.72 2.43
N VAL A 37 13.48 -2.23 1.58
CA VAL A 37 13.17 -1.60 0.28
C VAL A 37 13.88 -2.35 -0.85
N GLY A 38 13.38 -2.20 -2.08
CA GLY A 38 14.07 -2.69 -3.28
C GLY A 38 15.49 -2.12 -3.39
N ASP A 39 16.37 -2.87 -4.04
CA ASP A 39 17.79 -2.49 -4.13
C ASP A 39 18.00 -1.19 -4.91
N GLU A 40 17.10 -0.88 -5.86
CA GLU A 40 17.08 0.37 -6.61
C GLU A 40 16.83 1.62 -5.74
N TYR A 41 16.21 1.43 -4.57
CA TYR A 41 15.84 2.51 -3.63
C TYR A 41 16.79 2.64 -2.44
N ARG A 42 17.89 1.89 -2.44
CA ARG A 42 18.87 1.94 -1.34
C ARG A 42 19.43 3.34 -1.20
N TYR A 43 19.49 3.79 0.05
CA TYR A 43 19.93 5.12 0.44
C TYR A 43 19.03 6.27 -0.04
N TRP A 44 17.91 6.01 -0.73
CA TRP A 44 17.02 7.09 -1.13
C TRP A 44 16.21 7.58 0.06
N THR A 45 15.89 8.87 0.07
CA THR A 45 14.92 9.43 0.99
C THR A 45 13.56 8.78 0.75
N MET A 46 12.79 8.63 1.82
CA MET A 46 11.41 8.12 1.75
C MET A 46 10.56 8.92 0.75
N ALA A 47 10.75 10.25 0.70
CA ALA A 47 10.05 11.13 -0.22
C ALA A 47 10.38 10.83 -1.68
N ALA A 48 11.66 10.61 -2.00
CA ALA A 48 12.07 10.26 -3.36
C ALA A 48 11.52 8.90 -3.82
N ILE A 49 11.49 7.90 -2.92
CA ILE A 49 10.88 6.59 -3.22
C ILE A 49 9.40 6.76 -3.55
N ARG A 50 8.65 7.52 -2.75
CA ARG A 50 7.22 7.78 -3.02
C ARG A 50 7.00 8.49 -4.35
N ALA A 51 7.81 9.52 -4.63
CA ALA A 51 7.70 10.28 -5.86
C ALA A 51 7.94 9.40 -7.08
N ASP A 52 8.94 8.52 -7.03
CA ASP A 52 9.21 7.56 -8.10
C ASP A 52 8.07 6.54 -8.27
N LEU A 53 7.61 5.94 -7.16
CA LEU A 53 6.49 5.00 -7.17
C LEU A 53 5.18 5.63 -7.70
N ALA A 54 4.98 6.93 -7.47
CA ALA A 54 3.82 7.68 -7.95
C ALA A 54 3.78 7.78 -9.48
N THR A 55 4.92 7.67 -10.18
CA THR A 55 4.98 7.75 -11.65
C THR A 55 4.41 6.52 -12.36
N ARG A 56 4.23 5.42 -11.62
CA ARG A 56 3.91 4.08 -12.14
C ARG A 56 2.85 3.36 -11.31
N LYS A 57 1.89 4.13 -10.79
CA LYS A 57 0.73 3.60 -10.07
C LYS A 57 -0.19 2.80 -11.00
N ALA A 58 -0.88 1.82 -10.41
CA ALA A 58 -1.64 0.83 -11.15
C ALA A 58 -2.98 1.35 -11.72
N GLY A 59 -3.46 2.50 -11.28
CA GLY A 59 -4.87 2.93 -11.44
C GLY A 59 -5.82 2.16 -10.50
N LEU A 60 -5.28 1.45 -9.51
CA LEU A 60 -6.04 0.54 -8.67
C LEU A 60 -6.16 1.09 -7.25
N HIS A 61 -7.36 1.12 -6.73
CA HIS A 61 -7.67 1.41 -5.33
C HIS A 61 -8.26 0.17 -4.65
N ILE A 62 -8.04 0.04 -3.35
CA ILE A 62 -8.63 -1.03 -2.52
C ILE A 62 -9.46 -0.39 -1.42
N ALA A 63 -10.72 -0.78 -1.28
CA ALA A 63 -11.57 -0.36 -0.16
C ALA A 63 -11.91 -1.54 0.74
N ILE A 64 -11.81 -1.31 2.05
CA ILE A 64 -11.99 -2.32 3.08
C ILE A 64 -12.99 -1.80 4.12
N GLN A 65 -14.04 -2.57 4.37
CA GLN A 65 -15.02 -2.27 5.41
C GLN A 65 -14.51 -2.69 6.79
N ASN A 66 -14.44 -1.75 7.75
CA ASN A 66 -13.91 -1.98 9.09
C ASN A 66 -14.98 -1.75 10.18
N TRP A 67 -16.02 -2.58 10.19
CA TRP A 67 -17.14 -2.47 11.14
C TRP A 67 -16.90 -3.24 12.45
N GLU A 68 -16.39 -4.48 12.38
CA GLU A 68 -16.28 -5.40 13.53
C GLU A 68 -14.83 -5.77 13.93
N HIS A 69 -13.84 -4.97 13.51
CA HIS A 69 -12.40 -5.26 13.62
C HIS A 69 -11.91 -6.35 12.68
N ASP A 70 -11.73 -5.97 11.43
CA ASP A 70 -11.09 -6.83 10.44
C ASP A 70 -9.58 -6.98 10.77
N PHE A 71 -9.17 -8.20 11.15
CA PHE A 71 -7.79 -8.53 11.47
C PHE A 71 -6.88 -8.62 10.22
N ASN A 72 -7.48 -8.73 9.03
CA ASN A 72 -6.82 -8.92 7.74
C ASN A 72 -6.44 -7.59 7.06
N ILE A 73 -6.87 -6.42 7.57
CA ILE A 73 -6.50 -5.11 7.02
C ILE A 73 -4.97 -4.98 6.83
N GLY A 74 -4.17 -5.48 7.77
CA GLY A 74 -2.71 -5.44 7.65
C GLY A 74 -2.17 -6.23 6.46
N SER A 75 -2.65 -7.46 6.23
CA SER A 75 -2.21 -8.25 5.07
C SER A 75 -2.72 -7.65 3.76
N MET A 76 -3.95 -7.13 3.73
CA MET A 76 -4.48 -6.42 2.56
C MET A 76 -3.65 -5.19 2.21
N VAL A 77 -3.27 -4.36 3.20
CA VAL A 77 -2.40 -3.19 2.99
C VAL A 77 -1.02 -3.62 2.47
N ARG A 78 -0.46 -4.73 2.98
CA ARG A 78 0.82 -5.25 2.48
C ARG A 78 0.71 -5.70 1.01
N THR A 79 -0.35 -6.40 0.64
CA THR A 79 -0.62 -6.82 -0.74
C THR A 79 -0.82 -5.60 -1.63
N ALA A 80 -1.61 -4.62 -1.21
CA ALA A 80 -1.79 -3.34 -1.88
C ALA A 80 -0.44 -2.64 -2.18
N ASN A 81 0.47 -2.64 -1.21
CA ASN A 81 1.80 -2.05 -1.41
C ASN A 81 2.62 -2.80 -2.46
N ALA A 82 2.56 -4.14 -2.45
CA ALA A 82 3.26 -4.97 -3.42
C ALA A 82 2.79 -4.74 -4.86
N PHE A 83 1.50 -4.43 -5.06
CA PHE A 83 0.93 -4.09 -6.36
C PHE A 83 1.04 -2.59 -6.72
N ASN A 84 1.67 -1.78 -5.87
CA ASN A 84 1.77 -0.33 -6.05
C ASN A 84 0.40 0.33 -6.33
N VAL A 85 -0.63 -0.05 -5.56
CA VAL A 85 -1.95 0.56 -5.66
C VAL A 85 -1.88 2.07 -5.40
N ASP A 86 -2.82 2.80 -5.99
CA ASP A 86 -2.95 4.25 -5.87
C ASP A 86 -3.38 4.66 -4.46
N GLY A 87 -4.25 3.88 -3.83
CA GLY A 87 -4.65 4.12 -2.44
C GLY A 87 -5.42 2.98 -1.80
N VAL A 88 -5.41 2.98 -0.47
CA VAL A 88 -6.25 2.09 0.35
C VAL A 88 -7.28 2.93 1.10
N HIS A 89 -8.53 2.52 1.06
CA HIS A 89 -9.66 3.17 1.70
C HIS A 89 -10.18 2.31 2.85
N ILE A 90 -10.18 2.85 4.06
CA ILE A 90 -10.77 2.20 5.23
C ILE A 90 -12.13 2.86 5.49
N LEU A 91 -13.19 2.07 5.40
CA LEU A 91 -14.57 2.53 5.64
C LEU A 91 -14.99 2.21 7.07
N GLY A 92 -15.55 3.18 7.78
CA GLY A 92 -16.08 3.00 9.14
C GLY A 92 -15.08 3.31 10.24
N ARG A 93 -14.58 2.31 10.98
CA ARG A 93 -13.67 2.57 12.11
C ARG A 93 -12.27 2.99 11.64
N LYS A 94 -11.76 4.09 12.19
CA LYS A 94 -10.42 4.61 11.87
C LYS A 94 -9.27 3.76 12.39
N ARG A 95 -9.47 3.11 13.54
CA ARG A 95 -8.42 2.31 14.18
C ARG A 95 -8.43 0.89 13.65
N TRP A 96 -7.29 0.46 13.12
CA TRP A 96 -7.05 -0.90 12.65
C TRP A 96 -5.65 -1.38 13.06
N ASN A 97 -5.44 -2.70 13.06
CA ASN A 97 -4.19 -3.31 13.50
C ASN A 97 -3.11 -3.26 12.38
N ARG A 98 -2.16 -2.34 12.51
CA ARG A 98 -1.09 -2.12 11.52
C ARG A 98 0.04 -3.14 11.55
N ARG A 99 0.07 -4.06 12.53
CA ARG A 99 1.17 -5.03 12.68
C ARG A 99 1.36 -5.89 11.42
N GLY A 100 0.26 -6.33 10.80
CA GLY A 100 0.30 -7.13 9.57
C GLY A 100 0.78 -6.36 8.33
N ALA A 101 0.72 -5.02 8.36
CA ALA A 101 1.18 -4.18 7.25
C ALA A 101 2.72 -4.13 7.17
N MET A 102 3.45 -4.60 8.19
CA MET A 102 4.92 -4.62 8.19
C MET A 102 5.54 -3.26 7.80
N VAL A 103 4.95 -2.16 8.27
CA VAL A 103 5.40 -0.77 8.01
C VAL A 103 5.24 -0.33 6.55
N THR A 104 4.61 -1.14 5.68
CA THR A 104 4.33 -0.78 4.28
C THR A 104 3.26 0.30 4.15
N ASP A 105 2.42 0.47 5.18
CA ASP A 105 1.47 1.59 5.29
C ASP A 105 2.17 2.94 5.18
N ARG A 106 3.48 3.00 5.48
CA ARG A 106 4.25 4.19 5.22
C ARG A 106 4.22 4.54 3.76
N TYR A 107 4.46 3.65 2.80
CA TYR A 107 4.65 3.99 1.38
C TYR A 107 3.35 4.17 0.59
N LEU A 108 2.20 3.87 1.20
CA LEU A 108 0.89 3.99 0.59
C LEU A 108 0.12 5.21 1.07
N GLU A 109 -0.81 5.68 0.25
CA GLU A 109 -1.86 6.59 0.70
C GLU A 109 -3.00 5.78 1.32
N VAL A 110 -3.26 6.02 2.61
CA VAL A 110 -4.37 5.40 3.33
C VAL A 110 -5.40 6.48 3.64
N HIS A 111 -6.56 6.38 3.00
CA HIS A 111 -7.71 7.25 3.22
C HIS A 111 -8.66 6.60 4.21
N HIS A 112 -9.28 7.43 5.02
CA HIS A 112 -10.32 7.01 5.94
C HIS A 112 -11.61 7.74 5.59
N HIS A 113 -12.69 6.99 5.47
CA HIS A 113 -14.02 7.52 5.23
C HIS A 113 -14.93 7.07 6.37
N GLU A 114 -15.57 8.02 7.04
CA GLU A 114 -16.47 7.70 8.15
C GLU A 114 -17.79 7.11 7.62
N GLN A 115 -18.24 7.61 6.47
CA GLN A 115 -19.48 7.22 5.82
C GLN A 115 -19.23 6.64 4.43
N VAL A 116 -20.05 5.68 4.03
CA VAL A 116 -19.98 5.07 2.70
C VAL A 116 -20.26 6.09 1.60
N SER A 117 -21.16 7.05 1.84
CA SER A 117 -21.45 8.14 0.88
C SER A 117 -20.22 9.00 0.59
N GLU A 118 -19.46 9.39 1.63
CA GLU A 118 -18.21 10.15 1.49
C GLU A 118 -17.20 9.42 0.61
N PHE A 119 -17.09 8.10 0.77
CA PHE A 119 -16.24 7.27 -0.06
C PHE A 119 -16.66 7.28 -1.54
N PHE A 120 -17.96 7.11 -1.83
CA PHE A 120 -18.44 7.16 -3.21
C PHE A 120 -18.29 8.55 -3.83
N ASP A 121 -18.49 9.63 -3.07
CA ASP A 121 -18.23 11.00 -3.52
C ASP A 121 -16.75 11.19 -3.86
N TRP A 122 -15.84 10.64 -3.05
CA TRP A 122 -14.40 10.69 -3.27
C TRP A 122 -13.99 10.01 -4.57
N LEU A 123 -14.56 8.82 -4.86
CA LEU A 123 -14.34 8.07 -6.09
C LEU A 123 -14.89 8.82 -7.31
N ALA A 124 -16.12 9.33 -7.21
CA ALA A 124 -16.80 10.04 -8.29
C ALA A 124 -16.02 11.30 -8.71
N ALA A 125 -15.54 12.08 -7.73
CA ALA A 125 -14.72 13.27 -7.97
C ALA A 125 -13.41 12.96 -8.73
N ARG A 126 -12.93 11.73 -8.65
CA ARG A 126 -11.69 11.25 -9.30
C ARG A 126 -11.93 10.34 -10.50
N LYS A 127 -13.19 10.10 -10.87
CA LYS A 127 -13.60 9.20 -11.96
C LYS A 127 -13.09 7.77 -11.77
N ILE A 128 -13.03 7.30 -10.54
CA ILE A 128 -12.62 5.93 -10.21
C ILE A 128 -13.86 5.06 -10.15
N THR A 129 -13.86 3.94 -10.87
CA THR A 129 -15.02 3.05 -10.95
C THR A 129 -15.09 2.13 -9.73
N PRO A 130 -16.14 2.18 -8.90
CA PRO A 130 -16.31 1.23 -7.80
C PRO A 130 -16.71 -0.16 -8.31
N ILE A 131 -16.07 -1.20 -7.80
CA ILE A 131 -16.33 -2.60 -8.16
C ILE A 131 -16.47 -3.42 -6.87
N GLY A 132 -17.66 -3.97 -6.63
CA GLY A 132 -17.89 -4.89 -5.52
C GLY A 132 -17.25 -6.24 -5.80
N VAL A 133 -16.50 -6.77 -4.83
CA VAL A 133 -15.94 -8.12 -4.89
C VAL A 133 -16.69 -9.00 -3.90
N ASP A 134 -17.56 -9.86 -4.42
CA ASP A 134 -18.44 -10.72 -3.64
C ASP A 134 -18.81 -11.99 -4.43
N ASN A 135 -19.45 -12.97 -3.80
CA ASN A 135 -19.92 -14.22 -4.40
C ASN A 135 -21.45 -14.25 -4.61
N LEU A 136 -22.10 -13.08 -4.68
CA LEU A 136 -23.54 -12.95 -4.87
C LEU A 136 -24.00 -13.44 -6.26
N PRO A 137 -25.27 -13.87 -6.40
CA PRO A 137 -25.85 -14.19 -7.70
C PRO A 137 -25.68 -13.04 -8.71
N GLY A 138 -25.21 -13.35 -9.92
CA GLY A 138 -24.93 -12.37 -10.96
C GLY A 138 -23.49 -11.82 -10.96
N SER A 139 -22.65 -12.23 -10.01
CA SER A 139 -21.23 -11.87 -10.01
C SER A 139 -20.49 -12.49 -11.20
N ILE A 140 -19.54 -11.74 -11.77
CA ILE A 140 -18.68 -12.17 -12.86
C ILE A 140 -17.35 -12.66 -12.27
N ARG A 141 -16.83 -13.76 -12.83
CA ARG A 141 -15.53 -14.32 -12.49
C ARG A 141 -14.42 -13.31 -12.76
N LEU A 142 -13.60 -13.03 -11.75
CA LEU A 142 -12.51 -12.04 -11.84
C LEU A 142 -11.48 -12.42 -12.89
N GLU A 143 -11.26 -13.72 -13.14
CA GLU A 143 -10.28 -14.21 -14.11
C GLU A 143 -10.66 -13.88 -15.57
N THR A 144 -11.95 -13.57 -15.81
CA THR A 144 -12.48 -13.24 -17.14
C THR A 144 -13.04 -11.82 -17.22
N ALA A 145 -13.04 -11.09 -16.11
CA ALA A 145 -13.58 -9.74 -16.06
C ALA A 145 -12.56 -8.73 -16.62
N GLU A 146 -13.03 -7.85 -17.50
CA GLU A 146 -12.25 -6.67 -17.90
C GLU A 146 -12.51 -5.55 -16.89
N LEU A 147 -11.50 -5.23 -16.09
CA LEU A 147 -11.59 -4.13 -15.12
C LEU A 147 -11.20 -2.80 -15.80
N PRO A 148 -11.91 -1.70 -15.52
CA PRO A 148 -11.47 -0.36 -15.88
C PRO A 148 -10.07 -0.08 -15.35
N LYS A 149 -9.30 0.71 -16.12
CA LYS A 149 -7.96 1.14 -15.71
C LYS A 149 -7.97 1.79 -14.32
N ASP A 150 -8.91 2.71 -14.12
CA ASP A 150 -9.06 3.46 -12.87
C ASP A 150 -10.26 2.89 -12.09
N CYS A 151 -10.00 1.97 -11.17
CA CYS A 151 -11.05 1.30 -10.41
C CYS A 151 -10.71 1.13 -8.93
N CYS A 152 -11.75 0.95 -8.12
CA CYS A 152 -11.63 0.61 -6.71
C CYS A 152 -12.32 -0.72 -6.44
N LEU A 153 -11.56 -1.73 -6.05
CA LEU A 153 -12.10 -3.01 -5.58
C LEU A 153 -12.57 -2.86 -4.14
N ILE A 154 -13.84 -3.16 -3.88
CA ILE A 154 -14.49 -2.98 -2.58
C ILE A 154 -14.70 -4.36 -1.96
N PHE A 155 -14.03 -4.59 -0.83
CA PHE A 155 -14.15 -5.81 -0.04
C PHE A 155 -15.03 -5.56 1.18
N GLY A 156 -16.03 -6.42 1.37
CA GLY A 156 -16.82 -6.47 2.59
C GLY A 156 -16.02 -6.97 3.79
N SER A 157 -16.59 -6.82 4.98
CA SER A 157 -16.11 -7.55 6.14
C SER A 157 -16.60 -9.00 6.04
N GLU A 158 -15.73 -9.97 6.29
CA GLU A 158 -16.19 -11.34 6.57
C GLU A 158 -17.16 -11.26 7.76
N GLY A 159 -18.43 -11.63 7.54
CA GLY A 159 -19.41 -11.75 8.61
C GLY A 159 -19.06 -12.92 9.55
N PRO A 160 -19.68 -13.01 10.73
CA PRO A 160 -19.45 -14.11 11.68
C PRO A 160 -19.78 -15.50 11.09
#